data_AF-B4G2M0-F1
#
_entry.id   AF-B4G2M0-F1
#
_cell.length_a   1.000
_cell.length_b   1.000
_cell.length_c   1.000
_cell.angle_alpha   90.00
_cell.angle_beta   90.00
_cell.angle_gamma   90.00
#
_symmetry.space_group_name_H-M   'P 1'
#
loop_
_entity.id
_entity.type
_entity.pdbx_description
1 polymer ?
#
loop_
_entity_poly.entity_id
_entity_poly.type
_entity_poly.pdbx_seq_one_letter_code
_entity_poly.pdbx_strand_id
1 'polypeptide(L)'
;MALIYYDRSINSPLELILAGLRESSQATSLQELGAFVATKTSFPAEVCYKIIREALKEGMACKTIGQVGELYYAVPPKPRRLPARSKPKPAADCDN
;
A
#
# COMPACT_ATOMS: atom_id res chain seq x y z
N MET A 1 -0.48 14.47 -24.18
CA MET A 1 -1.75 13.79 -23.87
C MET A 1 -1.69 13.37 -22.41
N ALA A 2 -2.43 14.03 -21.52
CA ALA A 2 -2.51 13.63 -20.11
C ALA A 2 -3.48 12.45 -20.01
N LEU A 3 -2.97 11.26 -19.72
CA LEU A 3 -3.77 10.10 -19.39
C LEU A 3 -4.35 10.32 -17.98
N ILE A 4 -5.48 11.03 -17.91
CA ILE A 4 -6.27 11.13 -16.68
C ILE A 4 -6.80 9.73 -16.40
N TYR A 5 -6.12 9.03 -15.49
CA TYR A 5 -6.45 7.67 -15.11
C TYR A 5 -7.70 7.73 -14.21
N TYR A 6 -8.87 7.58 -14.82
CA TYR A 6 -10.12 7.27 -14.12
C TYR A 6 -10.08 5.82 -13.64
N ASP A 7 -9.26 5.52 -12.64
CA ASP A 7 -9.41 4.26 -11.92
C ASP A 7 -10.64 4.35 -11.02
N ARG A 8 -11.74 3.76 -11.46
CA ARG A 8 -12.97 3.66 -10.67
C ARG A 8 -12.81 2.72 -9.45
N SER A 9 -11.65 2.10 -9.26
CA SER A 9 -11.37 1.26 -8.08
C SER A 9 -10.82 2.04 -6.89
N ILE A 10 -10.32 3.26 -7.09
CA ILE A 10 -9.77 4.09 -6.02
C ILE A 10 -10.92 4.86 -5.37
N ASN A 11 -11.47 4.28 -4.29
CA ASN A 11 -12.59 4.88 -3.55
C ASN A 11 -12.12 5.78 -2.41
N SER A 12 -10.82 5.75 -2.08
CA SER A 12 -10.24 6.51 -0.97
C SER A 12 -8.89 7.13 -1.34
N PRO A 13 -8.59 8.34 -0.82
CA PRO A 13 -7.25 8.91 -0.88
C PRO A 13 -6.15 7.94 -0.43
N LEU A 14 -6.40 7.12 0.59
CA LEU A 14 -5.44 6.15 1.09
C LEU A 14 -5.05 5.11 0.02
N GLU A 15 -6.02 4.63 -0.75
CA GLU A 15 -5.77 3.67 -1.83
C GLU A 15 -4.93 4.29 -2.95
N LEU A 16 -5.17 5.56 -3.28
CA LEU A 16 -4.37 6.29 -4.27
C LEU A 16 -2.91 6.40 -3.85
N ILE A 17 -2.67 6.72 -2.58
CA ILE A 17 -1.32 6.82 -2.03
C ILE A 17 -0.65 5.45 -1.99
N LEU A 18 -1.36 4.41 -1.54
CA LEU A 18 -0.84 3.05 -1.56
C LEU A 18 -0.52 2.57 -2.98
N ALA A 19 -1.34 2.92 -3.98
CA ALA A 19 -1.07 2.63 -5.38
C ALA A 19 0.20 3.34 -5.86
N GLY A 20 0.35 4.65 -5.57
CA GLY A 20 1.55 5.41 -5.92
C GLY A 20 2.83 4.86 -5.26
N LEU A 21 2.74 4.50 -3.97
CA LEU A 21 3.85 3.88 -3.24
C LEU A 21 4.23 2.50 -3.80
N ARG A 22 3.26 1.72 -4.26
CA ARG A 22 3.52 0.40 -4.89
C ARG A 22 4.08 0.55 -6.30
N GLU A 23 3.59 1.52 -7.07
CA GLU A 23 4.05 1.79 -8.43
C GLU A 23 5.51 2.26 -8.43
N SER A 24 5.91 3.08 -7.45
CA SER A 24 7.29 3.55 -7.33
C SER A 24 8.31 2.44 -7.01
N SER A 25 7.89 1.32 -6.42
CA SER A 25 8.75 0.22 -5.95
C SER A 25 9.84 0.61 -4.93
N GLN A 26 10.01 1.90 -4.63
CA GLN A 26 11.00 2.49 -3.73
C GLN A 26 10.30 3.43 -2.73
N ALA A 27 11.04 3.85 -1.70
CA ALA A 27 10.55 4.84 -0.76
C ALA A 27 10.51 6.23 -1.44
N THR A 28 9.40 6.96 -1.29
CA THR A 28 9.13 8.22 -1.99
C THR A 28 8.92 9.37 -1.02
N SER A 29 9.28 10.56 -1.46
CA SER A 29 9.05 11.80 -0.71
C SER A 29 7.60 12.27 -0.83
N LEU A 30 7.20 13.17 0.08
CA LEU A 30 5.90 13.83 0.02
C LEU A 30 5.69 14.61 -1.30
N GLN A 31 6.77 15.18 -1.84
CA GLN A 31 6.74 16.01 -3.04
C GLN A 31 6.49 15.17 -4.30
N GLU A 32 7.14 14.00 -4.38
CA GLU A 32 6.93 13.03 -5.47
C GLU A 32 5.52 12.44 -5.43
N LEU A 33 5.02 12.11 -4.24
CA LEU A 33 3.61 11.71 -4.04
C LEU A 33 2.65 12.82 -4.47
N GLY A 34 2.97 14.08 -4.17
CA GLY A 34 2.22 15.25 -4.63
C GLY A 34 2.11 15.33 -6.14
N ALA A 35 3.24 15.19 -6.84
CA ALA A 35 3.28 15.21 -8.30
C ALA A 35 2.51 14.02 -8.91
N PHE A 36 2.65 12.82 -8.33
CA PHE A 36 1.92 11.63 -8.77
C PHE A 36 0.41 11.82 -8.65
N VAL A 37 -0.07 12.23 -7.47
CA VAL A 37 -1.50 12.44 -7.21
C VAL A 37 -2.06 13.57 -8.08
N ALA A 38 -1.34 14.67 -8.24
CA ALA A 38 -1.75 15.77 -9.12
C ALA A 38 -1.88 15.30 -10.58
N THR A 39 -0.95 14.47 -11.05
CA THR A 39 -0.99 13.90 -12.41
C THR A 39 -2.19 12.95 -12.60
N LYS A 40 -2.52 12.14 -11.59
CA LYS A 40 -3.63 11.17 -11.67
C LYS A 40 -4.99 11.83 -11.51
N THR A 41 -5.11 12.81 -10.61
CA THR A 41 -6.41 13.42 -10.24
C THR A 41 -6.71 14.73 -10.99
N SER A 42 -5.72 15.31 -11.68
CA SER A 42 -5.80 16.65 -12.29
C SER A 42 -6.07 17.80 -11.30
N PHE A 43 -5.93 17.56 -9.99
CA PHE A 43 -6.00 18.62 -8.99
C PHE A 43 -4.63 19.28 -8.75
N PRO A 44 -4.60 20.57 -8.38
CA PRO A 44 -3.35 21.25 -8.02
C PRO A 44 -2.64 20.57 -6.86
N ALA A 45 -1.32 20.50 -6.92
CA ALA A 45 -0.50 19.84 -5.91
C ALA A 45 -0.73 20.40 -4.50
N GLU A 46 -0.98 21.72 -4.36
CA GLU A 46 -1.28 22.35 -3.07
C GLU A 46 -2.51 21.74 -2.37
N VAL A 47 -3.56 21.44 -3.15
CA VAL A 47 -4.79 20.83 -2.66
C VAL A 47 -4.54 19.37 -2.29
N CYS A 48 -3.76 18.67 -3.10
CA CYS A 48 -3.40 17.28 -2.89
C CYS A 48 -2.56 17.08 -1.61
N TYR A 49 -1.68 18.03 -1.23
CA TYR A 49 -0.82 17.85 -0.05
C TYR A 49 -1.57 17.62 1.26
N LYS A 50 -2.71 18.29 1.47
CA LYS A 50 -3.52 18.06 2.68
C LYS A 50 -4.06 16.63 2.71
N ILE A 51 -4.65 16.21 1.60
CA ILE A 51 -5.22 14.89 1.39
C ILE A 51 -4.15 13.80 1.53
N ILE A 52 -2.96 14.02 0.93
CA ILE A 52 -1.81 13.11 1.03
C ILE A 52 -1.37 12.98 2.49
N ARG A 53 -1.23 14.09 3.23
CA ARG A 53 -0.80 14.06 4.63
C ARG A 53 -1.80 13.31 5.52
N GLU A 54 -3.09 13.50 5.30
CA GLU A 54 -4.13 12.78 6.04
C GLU A 54 -4.11 11.29 5.73
N ALA A 55 -4.03 10.92 4.45
CA ALA A 55 -3.90 9.53 4.01
C ALA A 55 -2.62 8.86 4.54
N LEU A 56 -1.48 9.57 4.56
CA LEU A 56 -0.24 9.04 5.14
C LEU A 56 -0.39 8.78 6.64
N LYS A 57 -1.00 9.71 7.39
CA LYS A 57 -1.28 9.50 8.82
C LYS A 57 -2.17 8.30 9.07
N GLU A 58 -3.23 8.15 8.28
CA GLU A 58 -4.14 7.01 8.35
C GLU A 58 -3.41 5.70 8.01
N GLY A 59 -2.63 5.67 6.93
CA GLY A 59 -1.87 4.50 6.52
C GLY A 59 -0.80 4.08 7.54
N MET A 60 -0.16 5.04 8.20
CA MET A 60 0.77 4.77 9.31
C MET A 60 0.03 4.21 10.54
N ALA A 61 -1.14 4.76 10.89
CA ALA A 61 -1.96 4.25 11.98
C ALA A 61 -2.41 2.79 11.72
N CYS A 62 -2.76 2.49 10.47
CA CYS A 62 -3.14 1.16 10.01
C CYS A 62 -1.95 0.22 9.74
N LYS A 63 -0.71 0.70 9.91
CA LYS A 63 0.54 -0.05 9.61
C LYS A 63 0.62 -0.57 8.16
N THR A 64 -0.05 0.11 7.23
CA THR A 64 -0.01 -0.17 5.79
C THR A 64 1.02 0.70 5.08
N ILE A 65 1.42 1.83 5.68
CA ILE A 65 2.48 2.72 5.20
C ILE A 65 3.55 2.80 6.28
N GLY A 66 4.81 2.70 5.86
CA GLY A 66 5.98 2.93 6.70
C GLY A 66 6.66 4.24 6.33
N GLN A 67 7.38 4.80 7.30
CA GLN A 67 8.18 6.01 7.11
C GLN A 67 9.61 5.76 7.59
N VAL A 68 10.60 6.16 6.78
CA VAL A 68 12.01 6.18 7.14
C VAL A 68 12.54 7.57 6.83
N GLY A 69 12.81 8.36 7.87
CA GLY A 69 13.16 9.77 7.72
C GLY A 69 12.02 10.55 7.04
N GLU A 70 12.31 11.17 5.91
CA GLU A 70 11.33 11.94 5.11
C GLU A 70 10.68 11.14 3.97
N LEU A 71 11.01 9.83 3.87
CA LEU A 71 10.53 8.96 2.80
C LEU A 71 9.46 7.98 3.31
N TYR A 72 8.47 7.73 2.46
CA TYR A 72 7.33 6.85 2.72
C TYR A 72 7.34 5.65 1.79
N TYR A 73 6.94 4.48 2.29
CA TYR A 73 6.86 3.25 1.50
C TYR A 73 5.63 2.43 1.87
N ALA A 74 5.10 1.67 0.92
CA ALA A 74 3.99 0.76 1.18
C ALA A 74 4.51 -0.48 1.93
N VAL A 75 3.92 -0.79 3.08
CA VAL A 75 4.18 -2.03 3.81
C VAL A 75 3.35 -3.13 3.16
N PRO A 76 3.95 -4.21 2.64
CA PRO A 76 3.18 -5.31 2.10
C PRO A 76 2.32 -5.94 3.21
N PRO A 77 1.05 -6.27 2.93
CA PRO A 77 0.20 -6.93 3.91
C PRO A 77 0.88 -8.23 4.34
N LYS A 78 0.92 -8.50 5.65
CA LYS A 78 1.48 -9.75 6.17
C LYS A 78 0.74 -10.91 5.49
N PRO A 79 1.45 -11.84 4.83
CA PRO A 79 0.80 -13.01 4.26
C PRO A 79 0.08 -13.74 5.39
N ARG A 80 -1.22 -14.02 5.20
CA ARG A 80 -1.97 -14.87 6.13
C ARG A 80 -1.21 -16.18 6.21
N ARG A 81 -0.68 -16.52 7.39
CA ARG A 81 -0.02 -17.81 7.61
C ARG A 81 -1.03 -18.88 7.25
N LEU A 82 -0.76 -19.63 6.18
CA LEU A 82 -1.51 -20.83 5.86
C LEU A 82 -1.45 -21.74 7.09
N PRO A 83 -2.56 -22.41 7.48
CA PRO A 83 -2.53 -23.36 8.57
C PRO A 83 -1.41 -24.36 8.30
N ALA A 84 -0.49 -24.49 9.24
CA ALA A 84 0.62 -25.41 9.12
C ALA A 84 0.05 -26.81 8.85
N ARG A 85 0.44 -27.42 7.73
CA ARG A 85 0.01 -28.78 7.36
C ARG A 85 0.35 -29.70 8.51
N SER A 86 -0.65 -30.13 9.27
CA SER A 86 -0.51 -31.16 10.29
C SER A 86 0.05 -32.39 9.58
N LYS A 87 1.29 -32.77 9.89
CA LYS A 87 1.89 -34.01 9.39
C LYS A 87 0.92 -35.16 9.71
N PRO A 88 0.56 -36.03 8.77
CA PRO A 88 -0.20 -37.23 9.09
C PRO A 88 0.58 -38.04 10.12
N LYS A 89 -0.10 -38.47 11.20
CA LYS A 89 0.46 -39.38 12.20
C LYS A 89 0.97 -40.64 11.48
N PRO A 90 2.13 -41.19 11.84
CA PRO A 90 2.53 -42.50 11.34
C PRO A 90 1.48 -43.52 11.75
N ALA A 91 1.01 -44.31 10.80
CA ALA A 91 0.16 -45.46 11.07
C ALA A 91 0.97 -46.41 11.96
N ALA A 92 0.40 -46.78 13.10
CA ALA A 92 0.98 -47.80 13.96
C ALA A 92 0.97 -49.13 13.20
N ASP A 93 2.14 -49.76 13.12
CA ASP A 93 2.31 -51.17 12.79
C ASP A 93 1.25 -52.01 13.52
N CYS A 94 0.50 -52.79 12.75
CA CYS A 94 -0.28 -53.91 13.28
C CYS A 94 0.36 -55.18 12.73
N ASP A 95 1.24 -55.78 13.53
CA ASP A 95 1.63 -57.19 13.43
C ASP A 95 0.39 -58.08 13.58
N ASN A 96 0.14 -58.94 12.58
CA ASN A 96 -0.37 -60.31 12.77
C ASN A 96 -0.18 -61.16 11.50
#